data_AF-A0A946SVD3-F1
#
_entry.id   AF-A0A946SVD3-F1
#
_cell.length_a   1.000
_cell.length_b   1.000
_cell.length_c   1.000
_cell.angle_alpha   90.00
_cell.angle_beta   90.00
_cell.angle_gamma   90.00
#
_symmetry.space_group_name_H-M   'P 1'
#
loop_
_entity.id
_entity.type
_entity.pdbx_description
1 polymer ?
#
loop_
_entity_poly.entity_id
_entity_poly.type
_entity_poly.pdbx_seq_one_letter_code
_entity_poly.pdbx_strand_id
1 'polypeptide(L)'
;RQNGSAHVDAAGVRVAPANVIVQFVRYGTSPAAATSPEAITTGTGVAWVFTDGHIIVGEWDRTDPELPAIYHLDGETIRMSPGRTWVSLAEAGTASWN
;
A
#
# COMPACT_ATOMS: atom_id res chain seq x y z
N ARG A 1 -10.13 15.93 -4.10
CA ARG A 1 -10.46 16.45 -2.75
C ARG A 1 -11.60 15.59 -2.21
N GLN A 2 -11.31 14.51 -1.49
CA GLN A 2 -12.38 13.68 -0.87
C GLN A 2 -12.67 14.21 0.52
N ASN A 3 -13.95 14.49 0.71
CA ASN A 3 -14.53 15.22 1.82
C ASN A 3 -14.75 14.29 3.01
N GLY A 4 -13.69 13.99 3.76
CA GLY A 4 -13.62 13.74 5.21
C GLY A 4 -14.72 12.99 6.00
N SER A 5 -15.72 12.39 5.38
CA SER A 5 -16.77 11.64 6.08
C SER A 5 -16.27 10.23 6.34
N ALA A 6 -15.90 9.98 7.59
CA ALA A 6 -15.52 8.68 8.11
C ALA A 6 -16.61 7.64 7.77
N HIS A 7 -16.19 6.51 7.23
CA HIS A 7 -17.09 5.37 6.99
C HIS A 7 -17.41 4.75 8.36
N VAL A 8 -18.63 4.96 8.84
CA VAL A 8 -19.19 4.30 10.04
C VAL A 8 -20.03 3.12 9.58
N ASP A 9 -19.87 1.96 10.22
CA ASP A 9 -20.79 0.85 10.04
C ASP A 9 -22.10 1.11 10.81
N ALA A 10 -23.14 0.30 10.55
CA ALA A 10 -24.46 0.44 11.15
C ALA A 10 -24.47 0.21 12.68
N ALA A 11 -23.35 -0.17 13.30
CA ALA A 11 -23.19 -0.41 14.72
C ALA A 11 -22.37 0.68 15.44
N GLY A 12 -21.90 1.71 14.72
CA GLY A 12 -21.11 2.80 15.30
C GLY A 12 -19.68 2.39 15.69
N VAL A 13 -19.19 1.25 15.21
CA VAL A 13 -17.83 0.79 15.48
C VAL A 13 -16.92 1.32 14.37
N ARG A 14 -15.84 2.00 14.76
CA ARG A 14 -14.79 2.41 13.83
C ARG A 14 -14.03 1.17 13.39
N VAL A 15 -14.41 0.61 12.25
CA VAL A 15 -13.68 -0.49 11.60
C VAL A 15 -12.50 0.08 10.80
N ALA A 16 -11.58 0.78 11.48
CA ALA A 16 -10.31 1.18 10.89
C ALA A 16 -9.29 0.05 11.10
N PRO A 17 -8.55 -0.39 10.08
CA PRO A 17 -7.45 -1.34 10.27
C PRO A 17 -6.38 -0.74 11.19
N ALA A 18 -5.61 -1.59 11.87
CA ALA A 18 -4.49 -1.16 12.70
C ALA A 18 -3.35 -0.57 11.85
N ASN A 19 -3.25 -1.03 10.59
CA ASN A 19 -2.24 -0.58 9.64
C ASN A 19 -2.87 -0.31 8.26
N VAL A 20 -2.40 0.74 7.58
CA VAL A 20 -2.73 1.01 6.18
C VAL A 20 -1.43 1.16 5.41
N ILE A 21 -1.35 0.55 4.23
CA ILE A 21 -0.20 0.66 3.34
C ILE A 21 -0.69 1.18 2.00
N VAL A 22 -0.04 2.22 1.49
CA VAL A 22 -0.16 2.63 0.09
C VAL A 22 1.08 2.13 -0.64
N GLN A 23 0.91 1.13 -1.48
CA GLN A 23 1.96 0.51 -2.28
C GLN A 23 1.95 1.16 -3.66
N PHE A 24 2.99 1.93 -3.98
CA PHE A 24 3.11 2.58 -5.29
C PHE A 24 3.70 1.58 -6.28
N VAL A 25 2.91 1.24 -7.29
CA VAL A 25 3.29 0.35 -8.38
C VAL A 25 3.43 1.14 -9.68
N ARG A 26 4.31 0.69 -10.57
CA ARG A 26 4.34 1.20 -11.94
C ARG A 26 3.33 0.41 -12.77
N TYR A 27 2.49 1.10 -13.51
CA TYR A 27 1.70 0.46 -14.57
C TYR A 27 2.56 0.38 -15.84
N GLY A 28 2.95 -0.83 -16.23
CA GLY A 28 3.56 -1.07 -17.54
C GLY A 28 2.51 -1.57 -18.53
N THR A 29 2.61 -1.21 -19.82
CA THR A 29 1.93 -1.96 -20.88
C THR A 29 2.69 -3.25 -21.13
N SER A 30 2.19 -4.37 -20.61
CA SER A 30 2.76 -5.68 -20.91
C SER A 30 2.34 -6.11 -22.33
N PRO A 31 3.21 -6.66 -23.20
CA PRO A 31 2.84 -7.16 -24.53
C PRO A 31 1.77 -8.27 -24.53
N ALA A 32 1.42 -8.79 -23.34
CA ALA A 32 0.43 -9.84 -23.15
C ALA A 32 -0.98 -9.34 -22.83
N ALA A 33 -1.22 -8.04 -22.65
CA ALA A 33 -2.56 -7.53 -22.33
C ALA A 33 -2.77 -6.08 -22.77
N ALA A 34 -3.05 -5.88 -24.06
CA ALA A 34 -3.49 -4.58 -24.58
C ALA A 34 -4.89 -4.14 -24.07
N THR A 35 -5.54 -4.97 -23.23
CA THR A 35 -6.96 -4.79 -22.82
C THR A 35 -7.27 -5.15 -21.37
N SER A 36 -6.27 -5.37 -20.50
CA SER A 36 -6.50 -5.53 -19.05
C SER A 36 -5.30 -5.02 -18.25
N PRO A 37 -5.43 -3.90 -17.50
CA PRO A 37 -4.37 -3.46 -16.61
C PRO A 37 -4.31 -4.39 -15.39
N GLU A 38 -3.45 -5.39 -15.44
CA GLU A 38 -3.05 -6.14 -14.25
C GLU A 38 -1.99 -5.31 -13.49
N ALA A 39 -2.24 -5.04 -12.21
CA ALA A 39 -1.22 -4.45 -11.36
C ALA A 39 -0.04 -5.42 -11.25
N ILE A 40 1.14 -5.01 -11.72
CA ILE A 40 2.36 -5.78 -11.54
C ILE A 40 2.75 -5.67 -10.06
N THR A 41 2.35 -6.65 -9.26
CA THR A 41 2.60 -6.67 -7.81
C THR A 41 3.94 -7.31 -7.45
N THR A 42 4.66 -7.86 -8.42
CA THR A 42 6.06 -8.28 -8.30
C THR A 42 6.99 -7.14 -8.74
N GLY A 43 8.12 -6.99 -8.07
CA GLY A 43 9.06 -5.90 -8.31
C GLY A 43 9.35 -5.12 -7.03
N THR A 44 9.72 -3.85 -7.18
CA THR A 44 10.04 -2.95 -6.08
C THR A 44 9.43 -1.57 -6.30
N GLY A 45 9.25 -0.81 -5.22
CA GLY A 45 8.75 0.56 -5.33
C GLY A 45 8.59 1.26 -3.98
N VAL A 46 8.07 2.48 -4.01
CA VAL A 46 7.82 3.26 -2.78
C VAL A 46 6.58 2.73 -2.08
N ALA A 47 6.60 2.74 -0.75
CA ALA A 47 5.43 2.49 0.09
C ALA A 47 5.26 3.59 1.15
N TRP A 48 4.02 3.98 1.40
CA TRP A 48 3.66 4.73 2.59
C TRP A 48 2.99 3.79 3.58
N VAL A 49 3.60 3.61 4.74
CA VAL A 49 3.10 2.74 5.81
C VAL A 49 2.57 3.60 6.94
N PHE A 50 1.28 3.48 7.21
CA PHE A 50 0.59 4.11 8.33
C PHE A 50 0.39 3.07 9.42
N THR A 51 1.07 3.23 10.55
CA THR A 51 1.04 2.32 11.71
C THR A 51 1.28 3.12 12.99
N ASP A 52 0.63 2.74 14.09
CA ASP A 52 0.79 3.38 15.41
C ASP A 52 0.68 4.92 15.39
N GLY A 53 -0.20 5.47 14.55
CA GLY A 53 -0.38 6.91 14.41
C GLY A 53 0.72 7.66 13.63
N HIS A 54 1.70 6.95 13.07
CA HIS A 54 2.80 7.53 12.29
C HIS A 54 2.73 7.13 10.81
N ILE A 55 3.38 7.92 9.95
CA ILE A 55 3.68 7.56 8.57
C ILE A 55 5.17 7.25 8.44
N ILE A 56 5.48 6.14 7.78
CA ILE A 56 6.83 5.75 7.38
C ILE A 56 6.83 5.68 5.85
N VAL A 57 7.67 6.50 5.21
CA VAL A 57 7.89 6.45 3.76
C VAL A 57 9.10 5.55 3.54
N GLY A 58 8.87 4.38 2.97
CA GLY A 58 9.90 3.38 2.71
C GLY A 58 9.72 2.76 1.34
N GLU A 59 10.24 1.55 1.21
CA GLU A 59 10.24 0.77 -0.02
C GLU A 59 9.52 -0.56 0.20
N TRP A 60 9.04 -1.16 -0.88
CA TRP A 60 8.53 -2.52 -0.91
C TRP A 60 9.26 -3.36 -1.93
N ASP A 61 9.40 -4.65 -1.65
CA ASP A 61 9.87 -5.65 -2.60
C ASP A 61 8.96 -6.87 -2.60
N ARG A 62 8.72 -7.43 -3.77
CA ARG A 62 8.08 -8.73 -3.93
C ARG A 62 8.70 -9.45 -5.11
N THR A 63 9.65 -10.34 -4.84
CA THR A 63 10.36 -11.11 -5.88
C THR A 63 9.58 -12.33 -6.35
N ASP A 64 8.62 -12.80 -5.55
CA ASP A 64 7.84 -14.00 -5.79
C ASP A 64 6.34 -13.68 -5.61
N PRO A 65 5.49 -13.92 -6.63
CA PRO A 65 4.05 -13.70 -6.51
C PRO A 65 3.38 -14.60 -5.47
N GLU A 66 3.97 -15.72 -5.06
CA GLU A 66 3.45 -16.60 -4.01
C GLU A 66 3.77 -16.09 -2.59
N LEU A 67 4.72 -15.15 -2.48
CA LEU A 67 5.12 -14.55 -1.20
C LEU A 67 4.49 -13.16 -1.01
N PRO A 68 4.28 -12.71 0.23
CA PRO A 68 3.87 -11.33 0.51
C PRO A 68 4.98 -10.35 0.14
N ALA A 69 4.60 -9.09 -0.12
CA ALA A 69 5.58 -8.01 -0.23
C ALA A 69 6.25 -7.75 1.13
N ILE A 70 7.55 -7.46 1.10
CA ILE A 70 8.33 -7.00 2.24
C ILE A 70 8.34 -5.48 2.19
N TYR A 71 8.06 -4.82 3.31
CA TYR A 71 8.15 -3.37 3.45
C TYR A 71 9.35 -3.02 4.33
N HIS A 72 10.22 -2.14 3.84
CA HIS A 72 11.47 -1.83 4.50
C HIS A 72 11.84 -0.35 4.34
N LEU A 73 12.74 0.14 5.19
CA LEU A 73 13.35 1.46 5.10
C LEU A 73 14.85 1.27 5.35
N ASP A 74 15.69 1.74 4.43
CA ASP A 74 17.15 1.63 4.52
C ASP A 74 17.64 0.19 4.80
N GLY A 75 16.97 -0.79 4.20
CA GLY A 75 17.25 -2.22 4.37
C GLY A 75 16.70 -2.86 5.65
N GLU A 76 16.07 -2.10 6.55
CA GLU A 76 15.42 -2.63 7.76
C GLU A 76 13.91 -2.81 7.55
N THR A 77 13.37 -3.97 7.95
CA THR A 77 11.94 -4.26 7.83
C THR A 77 11.10 -3.33 8.71
N ILE A 78 10.07 -2.72 8.12
CA ILE A 78 9.10 -1.89 8.83
C ILE A 78 8.19 -2.80 9.66
N ARG A 79 8.20 -2.60 10.98
CA ARG A 79 7.31 -3.32 11.91
C ARG A 79 5.93 -2.67 11.95
N MET A 80 4.89 -3.49 11.86
CA MET A 80 3.49 -3.07 11.91
C MET A 80 2.89 -3.30 13.30
N SER A 81 1.89 -2.51 13.65
CA SER A 81 1.11 -2.71 14.87
C SER A 81 0.32 -4.03 14.78
N PRO A 82 0.13 -4.76 15.88
CA PRO A 82 -0.74 -5.93 15.89
C PRO A 82 -2.16 -5.58 15.43
N GLY A 83 -2.68 -6.33 14.46
CA GLY A 83 -4.04 -6.15 13.95
C GLY A 83 -4.10 -6.24 12.43
N ARG A 84 -5.25 -5.84 11.88
CA ARG A 84 -5.50 -5.92 10.44
C ARG A 84 -4.68 -4.88 9.69
N THR A 85 -4.08 -5.30 8.58
CA THR A 85 -3.40 -4.43 7.61
C THR A 85 -4.20 -4.38 6.32
N TRP A 86 -4.43 -3.17 5.81
CA TRP A 86 -4.97 -2.95 4.47
C TRP A 86 -3.88 -2.46 3.53
N VAL A 87 -3.79 -3.05 2.34
CA VAL A 87 -2.84 -2.63 1.29
C VAL A 87 -3.66 -2.06 0.13
N SER A 88 -3.35 -0.82 -0.25
CA SER A 88 -3.93 -0.13 -1.40
C SER A 88 -2.85 0.03 -2.46
N LEU A 89 -3.14 -0.39 -3.70
CA LEU A 89 -2.25 -0.20 -4.84
C LEU A 89 -2.53 1.17 -5.46
N ALA A 90 -1.49 1.99 -5.60
CA ALA A 90 -1.57 3.31 -6.22
C ALA A 90 -0.57 3.45 -7.36
N GLU A 91 -0.87 4.29 -8.34
CA GLU A 91 0.07 4.62 -9.41
C GLU A 91 1.22 5.49 -8.88
N ALA A 92 2.46 5.11 -9.19
CA ALA A 92 3.63 5.91 -8.84
C ALA A 92 3.52 7.36 -9.37
N GLY A 93 3.90 8.35 -8.54
CA GLY A 93 3.88 9.76 -8.92
C GLY A 93 2.52 10.46 -8.80
N THR A 94 1.46 9.76 -8.39
CA THR A 94 0.12 10.35 -8.19
C THR A 94 -0.10 10.94 -6.79
N ALA A 95 0.85 10.75 -5.87
CA ALA A 95 0.81 11.33 -4.53
C ALA A 95 2.16 11.95 -4.17
N SER A 96 2.12 13.08 -3.47
CA SER A 96 3.28 13.74 -2.88
C SER A 96 3.08 13.88 -1.38
N TRP A 97 4.17 13.69 -0.63
CA TRP A 97 4.25 14.00 0.79
C TRP A 97 5.15 15.24 0.93
N ASN A 98 4.60 16.32 1.48
CA ASN A 98 5.31 17.56 1.83
C ASN A 98 5.25 17.77 3.33
#